data_AF-A0A246GEK9-F1
#
_entry.id   AF-A0A246GEK9-F1
#
_cell.length_a   1.000
_cell.length_b   1.000
_cell.length_c   1.000
_cell.angle_alpha   90.00
_cell.angle_beta   90.00
_cell.angle_gamma   90.00
#
_symmetry.space_group_name_H-M   'P 1'
#
loop_
_entity.id
_entity.type
_entity.pdbx_description
1 polymer ?
#
loop_
_entity_poly.entity_id
_entity_poly.type
_entity_poly.pdbx_seq_one_letter_code
_entity_poly.pdbx_strand_id
1 'polypeptide(L)'
;DAEAKAKAEALAREKSEQERLAKEKEEAARLAKEKSDAEAKAKAEALAREKSEQERLAKEKAEAARLAKEKSDAEAKAKAEALAREKSEQERLAKEKAEAARLAKEKSDAEEEARREASKTAEDKEIDNLSNVIEDSQKLQTESIKKFQSIVVEKEKELIAMRKANDDSEKGIVAPVQEVEFKSMSQANKAIESLKNEIALNIKQQDQFITEYQTLAAERLKKIPNKNDAINQSYLKTIEKLKQDKARSEEESRQLIIKLEDIKTQTEIEKRRRIKRANFEDASAKYQKDRATLSQIKSSIKPTGQIFKSSDFDYGDSDQINMQIVKNVANEKPGFYMVLATHKDETRRDAFIKKAIQAGETNIDFFYDVSTGTYFIYTKHYDEINEADDAMKNKGDKPYNDKMVIIKIEK
;
A
#
# COMPACT_ATOMS: atom_id res chain seq x y z
N ASP A 1 78.01 133.20 -61.87
CA ASP A 1 77.36 134.49 -61.61
C ASP A 1 76.02 134.64 -62.36
N ALA A 2 75.07 133.76 -62.09
CA ALA A 2 73.64 133.93 -62.44
C ALA A 2 72.76 133.19 -61.43
N GLU A 3 73.34 132.95 -60.25
CA GLU A 3 72.82 132.10 -59.18
C GLU A 3 72.09 132.93 -58.11
N ALA A 4 72.12 134.26 -58.22
CA ALA A 4 71.65 135.20 -57.19
C ALA A 4 70.33 135.92 -57.53
N LYS A 5 69.98 136.16 -58.81
CA LYS A 5 68.86 137.05 -59.15
C LYS A 5 67.49 136.35 -59.29
N ALA A 6 67.44 135.12 -59.77
CA ALA A 6 66.17 134.39 -59.89
C ALA A 6 65.74 133.68 -58.59
N LYS A 7 66.68 133.46 -57.64
CA LYS A 7 66.34 132.98 -56.29
C LYS A 7 65.42 133.95 -55.54
N ALA A 8 65.45 135.25 -55.86
CA ALA A 8 64.59 136.25 -55.23
C ALA A 8 63.14 136.25 -55.78
N GLU A 9 62.94 135.94 -57.07
CA GLU A 9 61.60 135.85 -57.67
C GLU A 9 60.91 134.52 -57.34
N ALA A 10 61.69 133.43 -57.19
CA ALA A 10 61.21 132.18 -56.61
C ALA A 10 60.64 132.38 -55.19
N LEU A 11 61.31 133.19 -54.35
CA LEU A 11 60.94 133.40 -52.95
C LEU A 11 59.60 134.15 -52.77
N ALA A 12 59.26 135.07 -53.68
CA ALA A 12 57.99 135.82 -53.62
C ALA A 12 56.79 134.96 -54.08
N ARG A 13 56.98 134.12 -55.11
CA ARG A 13 55.94 133.18 -55.56
C ARG A 13 55.75 132.04 -54.56
N GLU A 14 56.83 131.56 -53.94
CA GLU A 14 56.80 130.54 -52.90
C GLU A 14 55.98 131.00 -51.67
N LYS A 15 56.08 132.27 -51.26
CA LYS A 15 55.23 132.80 -50.17
C LYS A 15 53.74 132.85 -50.53
N SER A 16 53.39 133.24 -51.75
CA SER A 16 51.99 133.28 -52.19
C SER A 16 51.39 131.88 -52.36
N GLU A 17 52.18 130.91 -52.82
CA GLU A 17 51.77 129.50 -52.81
C GLU A 17 51.65 128.92 -51.40
N GLN A 18 52.55 129.26 -50.47
CA GLN A 18 52.46 128.80 -49.09
C GLN A 18 51.21 129.30 -48.37
N GLU A 19 50.79 130.55 -48.60
CA GLU A 19 49.59 131.11 -47.96
C GLU A 19 48.29 130.51 -48.55
N ARG A 20 48.25 130.23 -49.86
CA ARG A 20 47.14 129.50 -50.50
C ARG A 20 47.07 128.06 -50.00
N LEU A 21 48.21 127.37 -49.89
CA LEU A 21 48.27 126.02 -49.32
C LEU A 21 47.84 125.97 -47.85
N ALA A 22 48.10 127.02 -47.06
CA ALA A 22 47.71 127.07 -45.66
C ALA A 22 46.18 127.13 -45.50
N LYS A 23 45.49 128.00 -46.26
CA LYS A 23 44.02 128.08 -46.24
C LYS A 23 43.35 126.84 -46.82
N GLU A 24 43.91 126.27 -47.89
CA GLU A 24 43.41 125.03 -48.48
C GLU A 24 43.57 123.84 -47.52
N LYS A 25 44.64 123.81 -46.72
CA LYS A 25 44.81 122.81 -45.65
C LYS A 25 43.85 123.01 -44.47
N GLU A 26 43.53 124.24 -44.09
CA GLU A 26 42.63 124.52 -42.98
C GLU A 26 41.17 124.20 -43.33
N GLU A 27 40.74 124.50 -44.55
CA GLU A 27 39.41 124.12 -45.06
C GLU A 27 39.29 122.60 -45.27
N ALA A 28 40.34 121.95 -45.81
CA ALA A 28 40.42 120.49 -45.90
C ALA A 28 40.38 119.82 -44.51
N ALA A 29 41.03 120.42 -43.51
CA ALA A 29 41.01 119.90 -42.13
C ALA A 29 39.62 120.02 -41.48
N ARG A 30 38.88 121.10 -41.72
CA ARG A 30 37.51 121.26 -41.20
C ARG A 30 36.53 120.28 -41.83
N LEU A 31 36.60 120.11 -43.16
CA LEU A 31 35.79 119.12 -43.90
C LEU A 31 36.13 117.68 -43.52
N ALA A 32 37.40 117.37 -43.24
CA ALA A 32 37.80 116.06 -42.75
C ALA A 32 37.24 115.77 -41.35
N LYS A 33 37.25 116.76 -40.45
CA LYS A 33 36.71 116.61 -39.09
C LYS A 33 35.19 116.45 -39.06
N GLU A 34 34.47 117.25 -39.85
CA GLU A 34 33.01 117.15 -39.95
C GLU A 34 32.56 115.82 -40.57
N LYS A 35 33.26 115.34 -41.60
CA LYS A 35 33.04 113.98 -42.13
C LYS A 35 33.34 112.90 -41.10
N SER A 36 34.43 113.02 -40.35
CA SER A 36 34.80 112.05 -39.31
C SER A 36 33.77 111.99 -38.17
N ASP A 37 33.27 113.13 -37.70
CA ASP A 37 32.28 113.18 -36.62
C ASP A 37 30.90 112.66 -37.08
N ALA A 38 30.51 112.94 -38.32
CA ALA A 38 29.31 112.37 -38.93
C ALA A 38 29.42 110.85 -39.14
N GLU A 39 30.58 110.35 -39.58
CA GLU A 39 30.84 108.91 -39.71
C GLU A 39 30.86 108.19 -38.36
N ALA A 40 31.44 108.80 -37.32
CA ALA A 40 31.48 108.23 -35.98
C ALA A 40 30.09 108.10 -35.37
N LYS A 41 29.23 109.13 -35.51
CA LYS A 41 27.85 109.09 -35.02
C LYS A 41 27.00 108.08 -35.78
N ALA A 42 27.14 108.01 -37.11
CA ALA A 42 26.45 107.02 -37.93
C ALA A 42 26.86 105.58 -37.58
N LYS A 43 28.15 105.32 -37.34
CA LYS A 43 28.63 103.99 -36.90
C LYS A 43 28.15 103.62 -35.50
N ALA A 44 28.10 104.56 -34.56
CA ALA A 44 27.59 104.30 -33.21
C ALA A 44 26.09 103.99 -33.21
N GLU A 45 25.30 104.71 -34.01
CA GLU A 45 23.86 104.47 -34.13
C GLU A 45 23.53 103.18 -34.89
N ALA A 46 24.33 102.82 -35.90
CA ALA A 46 24.24 101.54 -36.60
C ALA A 46 24.55 100.34 -35.67
N LEU A 47 25.63 100.43 -34.87
CA LEU A 47 25.99 99.38 -33.89
C LEU A 47 24.93 99.21 -32.78
N ALA A 48 24.32 100.31 -32.33
CA ALA A 48 23.25 100.25 -31.33
C ALA A 48 21.98 99.59 -31.90
N ARG A 49 21.61 99.91 -33.16
CA ARG A 49 20.51 99.23 -33.85
C ARG A 49 20.81 97.77 -34.09
N GLU A 50 22.01 97.42 -34.54
CA GLU A 50 22.41 96.04 -34.80
C GLU A 50 22.37 95.18 -33.53
N LYS A 51 22.86 95.69 -32.39
CA LYS A 51 22.78 94.97 -31.10
C LYS A 51 21.33 94.80 -30.62
N SER A 52 20.50 95.83 -30.75
CA SER A 52 19.08 95.76 -30.36
C SER A 52 18.32 94.77 -31.24
N GLU A 53 18.63 94.72 -32.54
CA GLU A 53 18.02 93.79 -33.48
C GLU A 53 18.49 92.35 -33.25
N GLN A 54 19.78 92.12 -32.95
CA GLN A 54 20.29 90.82 -32.56
C GLN A 54 19.67 90.30 -31.25
N GLU A 55 19.48 91.17 -30.25
CA GLU A 55 18.84 90.77 -28.99
C GLU A 55 17.35 90.45 -29.19
N ARG A 56 16.65 91.20 -30.05
CA ARG A 56 15.26 90.92 -30.43
C ARG A 56 15.15 89.57 -31.17
N LEU A 57 16.02 89.31 -32.13
CA LEU A 57 16.10 88.03 -32.85
C LEU A 57 16.42 86.85 -31.92
N ALA A 58 17.29 87.04 -30.93
CA ALA A 58 17.60 86.01 -29.94
C ALA A 58 16.41 85.68 -29.04
N LYS A 59 15.68 86.71 -28.56
CA LYS A 59 14.44 86.52 -27.77
C LYS A 59 13.34 85.87 -28.59
N GLU A 60 13.16 86.30 -29.84
CA GLU A 60 12.16 85.73 -30.77
C GLU A 60 12.45 84.25 -31.08
N LYS A 61 13.72 83.87 -31.30
CA LYS A 61 14.13 82.47 -31.47
C LYS A 61 13.93 81.63 -30.20
N ALA A 62 14.25 82.19 -29.02
CA ALA A 62 14.05 81.49 -27.74
C ALA A 62 12.56 81.26 -27.44
N GLU A 63 11.71 82.25 -27.73
CA GLU A 63 10.26 82.14 -27.54
C GLU A 63 9.63 81.17 -28.56
N ALA A 64 10.06 81.23 -29.83
CA ALA A 64 9.66 80.25 -30.84
C ALA A 64 10.08 78.82 -30.47
N ALA A 65 11.29 78.63 -29.92
CA ALA A 65 11.75 77.33 -29.44
C ALA A 65 10.95 76.84 -28.21
N ARG A 66 10.60 77.73 -27.29
CA ARG A 66 9.75 77.40 -26.13
C ARG A 66 8.35 76.98 -26.57
N LEU A 67 7.73 77.72 -27.48
CA LEU A 67 6.42 77.41 -28.05
C LEU A 67 6.41 76.11 -28.85
N ALA A 68 7.47 75.83 -29.62
CA ALA A 68 7.62 74.57 -30.34
C ALA A 68 7.76 73.38 -29.37
N LYS A 69 8.54 73.52 -28.29
CA LYS A 69 8.67 72.50 -27.26
C LYS A 69 7.37 72.28 -26.50
N GLU A 70 6.67 73.36 -26.12
CA GLU A 70 5.39 73.30 -25.41
C GLU A 70 4.30 72.62 -26.27
N LYS A 71 4.24 72.92 -27.58
CA LYS A 71 3.35 72.21 -28.52
C LYS A 71 3.73 70.73 -28.65
N SER A 72 5.02 70.41 -28.77
CA SER A 72 5.48 69.02 -28.86
C SER A 72 5.17 68.22 -27.60
N ASP A 73 5.37 68.80 -26.42
CA ASP A 73 5.09 68.15 -25.14
C ASP A 73 3.57 67.99 -24.91
N ALA A 74 2.77 68.98 -25.30
CA ALA A 74 1.31 68.88 -25.26
C ALA A 74 0.77 67.82 -26.24
N GLU A 75 1.32 67.74 -27.46
CA GLU A 75 0.94 66.73 -28.44
C GLU A 75 1.38 65.32 -28.01
N ALA A 76 2.57 65.18 -27.43
CA ALA A 76 3.04 63.91 -26.86
C ALA A 76 2.17 63.44 -25.69
N LYS A 77 1.79 64.36 -24.78
CA LYS A 77 0.89 64.05 -23.67
C LYS A 77 -0.51 63.68 -24.16
N ALA A 78 -1.05 64.39 -25.13
CA ALA A 78 -2.34 64.07 -25.74
C ALA A 78 -2.34 62.70 -26.44
N LYS A 79 -1.27 62.36 -27.18
CA LYS A 79 -1.11 61.04 -27.80
C LYS A 79 -0.96 59.93 -26.76
N ALA A 80 -0.21 60.17 -25.67
CA ALA A 80 -0.06 59.20 -24.59
C ALA A 80 -1.40 58.96 -23.84
N GLU A 81 -2.17 60.02 -23.58
CA GLU A 81 -3.49 59.92 -22.95
C GLU A 81 -4.52 59.24 -23.87
N ALA A 82 -4.50 59.54 -25.17
CA ALA A 82 -5.33 58.87 -26.16
C ALA A 82 -5.01 57.36 -26.26
N LEU A 83 -3.73 56.99 -26.32
CA LEU A 83 -3.30 55.58 -26.32
C LEU A 83 -3.65 54.86 -25.01
N ALA A 84 -3.57 55.53 -23.86
CA ALA A 84 -3.96 54.96 -22.57
C ALA A 84 -5.48 54.72 -22.49
N ARG A 85 -6.29 55.68 -22.99
CA ARG A 85 -7.75 55.52 -23.10
C ARG A 85 -8.11 54.41 -24.08
N GLU A 86 -7.49 54.37 -25.26
CA GLU A 86 -7.73 53.34 -26.27
C GLU A 86 -7.38 51.94 -25.74
N LYS A 87 -6.24 51.77 -25.05
CA LYS A 87 -5.89 50.49 -24.40
C LYS A 87 -6.87 50.09 -23.31
N SER A 88 -7.27 51.04 -22.45
CA SER A 88 -8.25 50.79 -21.39
C SER A 88 -9.62 50.39 -21.96
N GLU A 89 -10.04 51.06 -23.03
CA GLU A 89 -11.30 50.75 -23.70
C GLU A 89 -11.24 49.41 -24.46
N GLN A 90 -10.13 49.10 -25.13
CA GLN A 90 -9.89 47.79 -25.73
C GLN A 90 -9.87 46.67 -24.67
N GLU A 91 -9.24 46.89 -23.52
CA GLU A 91 -9.21 45.93 -22.42
C GLU A 91 -10.61 45.73 -21.81
N ARG A 92 -11.38 46.81 -21.62
CA ARG A 92 -12.76 46.76 -21.15
C ARG A 92 -13.64 45.98 -22.13
N LEU A 93 -13.54 46.28 -23.43
CA LEU A 93 -14.27 45.59 -24.49
C LEU A 93 -13.86 44.11 -24.60
N ALA A 94 -12.58 43.79 -24.39
CA ALA A 94 -12.09 42.41 -24.38
C ALA A 94 -12.63 41.62 -23.18
N LYS A 95 -12.64 42.22 -21.98
CA LYS A 95 -13.24 41.62 -20.77
C LYS A 95 -14.74 41.43 -20.93
N GLU A 96 -15.45 42.44 -21.44
CA GLU A 96 -16.89 42.37 -21.70
C GLU A 96 -17.24 41.29 -22.72
N LYS A 97 -16.46 41.16 -23.81
CA LYS A 97 -16.62 40.07 -24.78
C LYS A 97 -16.30 38.69 -24.19
N ALA A 98 -15.26 38.57 -23.37
CA ALA A 98 -14.90 37.30 -22.73
C ALA A 98 -15.96 36.86 -21.70
N GLU A 99 -16.49 37.79 -20.93
CA GLU A 99 -17.56 37.53 -19.97
C GLU A 99 -18.88 37.19 -20.69
N ALA A 100 -19.24 37.93 -21.74
CA ALA A 100 -20.38 37.61 -22.58
C ALA A 100 -20.24 36.22 -23.24
N ALA A 101 -19.05 35.86 -23.70
CA ALA A 101 -18.78 34.53 -24.25
C ALA A 101 -18.86 33.43 -23.18
N ARG A 102 -18.36 33.66 -21.96
CA ARG A 102 -18.48 32.72 -20.85
C ARG A 102 -19.94 32.52 -20.45
N LEU A 103 -20.71 33.59 -20.31
CA LEU A 103 -22.14 33.55 -19.99
C LEU A 103 -22.96 32.90 -21.10
N ALA A 104 -22.63 33.15 -22.37
CA ALA A 104 -23.29 32.50 -23.50
C ALA A 104 -22.98 31.00 -23.53
N LYS A 105 -21.74 30.61 -23.24
CA LYS A 105 -21.36 29.20 -23.12
C LYS A 105 -22.04 28.51 -21.94
N GLU A 106 -22.03 29.14 -20.76
CA GLU A 106 -22.70 28.62 -19.56
C GLU A 106 -24.21 28.46 -19.76
N LYS A 107 -24.86 29.43 -20.43
CA LYS A 107 -26.27 29.30 -20.82
C LYS A 107 -26.49 28.21 -21.86
N SER A 108 -25.61 28.08 -22.85
CA SER A 108 -25.70 27.02 -23.86
C SER A 108 -25.53 25.63 -23.24
N ASP A 109 -24.55 25.47 -22.34
CA ASP A 109 -24.29 24.21 -21.65
C ASP A 109 -25.48 23.86 -20.72
N ALA A 110 -26.00 24.84 -19.97
CA ALA A 110 -27.18 24.65 -19.13
C ALA A 110 -28.46 24.38 -19.92
N GLU A 111 -28.66 25.00 -21.09
CA GLU A 111 -29.79 24.77 -21.97
C GLU A 111 -29.71 23.40 -22.66
N GLU A 112 -28.51 22.97 -23.05
CA GLU A 112 -28.27 21.63 -23.59
C GLU A 112 -28.50 20.55 -22.54
N GLU A 113 -28.05 20.77 -21.29
CA GLU A 113 -28.31 19.86 -20.17
C GLU A 113 -29.79 19.82 -19.79
N ALA A 114 -30.47 20.97 -19.72
CA ALA A 114 -31.91 21.03 -19.51
C ALA A 114 -32.70 20.34 -20.64
N ARG A 115 -32.24 20.46 -21.90
CA ARG A 115 -32.86 19.78 -23.04
C ARG A 115 -32.61 18.28 -23.02
N ARG A 116 -31.43 17.82 -22.59
CA ARG A 116 -31.12 16.41 -22.36
C ARG A 116 -32.01 15.82 -21.27
N GLU A 117 -32.11 16.50 -20.12
CA GLU A 117 -33.00 16.11 -19.02
C GLU A 117 -34.49 16.12 -19.42
N ALA A 118 -34.92 17.08 -20.24
CA ALA A 118 -36.28 17.12 -20.77
C ALA A 118 -36.55 16.02 -21.82
N SER A 119 -35.51 15.51 -22.48
CA SER A 119 -35.62 14.43 -23.46
C SER A 119 -35.55 13.02 -22.85
N LYS A 120 -35.20 12.92 -21.56
CA LYS A 120 -35.18 11.65 -20.83
C LYS A 120 -36.59 11.06 -20.71
N THR A 121 -36.74 9.79 -21.05
CA THR A 121 -37.98 9.05 -20.77
C THR A 121 -38.09 8.76 -19.28
N ALA A 122 -39.26 8.31 -18.83
CA ALA A 122 -39.42 7.83 -17.44
C ALA A 122 -38.41 6.72 -17.12
N GLU A 123 -38.18 5.81 -18.08
CA GLU A 123 -37.22 4.70 -17.97
C GLU A 123 -35.79 5.20 -17.81
N ASP A 124 -35.39 6.29 -18.48
CA ASP A 124 -34.04 6.84 -18.33
C ASP A 124 -33.77 7.31 -16.90
N LYS A 125 -34.76 7.99 -16.30
CA LYS A 125 -34.67 8.49 -14.93
C LYS A 125 -34.67 7.34 -13.92
N GLU A 126 -35.46 6.30 -14.17
CA GLU A 126 -35.46 5.09 -13.34
C GLU A 126 -34.14 4.32 -13.46
N ILE A 127 -33.57 4.21 -14.66
CA ILE A 127 -32.25 3.63 -14.89
C ILE A 127 -31.15 4.43 -14.19
N ASP A 128 -31.19 5.77 -14.23
CA ASP A 128 -30.22 6.60 -13.52
C ASP A 128 -30.28 6.37 -12.00
N ASN A 129 -31.49 6.33 -11.43
CA ASN A 129 -31.69 6.03 -10.02
C ASN A 129 -31.20 4.61 -9.66
N LEU A 130 -31.56 3.62 -10.48
CA LEU A 130 -31.12 2.23 -10.28
C LEU A 130 -29.60 2.10 -10.41
N SER A 131 -28.97 2.86 -11.32
CA SER A 131 -27.51 2.89 -11.48
C SER A 131 -26.82 3.34 -10.21
N ASN A 132 -27.32 4.38 -9.54
CA ASN A 132 -26.78 4.83 -8.26
C ASN A 132 -26.87 3.75 -7.17
N VAL A 133 -28.03 3.07 -7.09
CA VAL A 133 -28.24 1.97 -6.13
C VAL A 133 -27.29 0.79 -6.42
N ILE A 134 -27.11 0.46 -7.70
CA ILE A 134 -26.18 -0.58 -8.14
C ILE A 134 -24.75 -0.21 -7.76
N GLU A 135 -24.31 1.03 -7.99
CA GLU A 135 -22.95 1.48 -7.65
C GLU A 135 -22.67 1.32 -6.15
N ASP A 136 -23.62 1.71 -5.29
CA ASP A 136 -23.46 1.57 -3.85
C ASP A 136 -23.45 0.10 -3.41
N SER A 137 -24.30 -0.73 -4.01
CA SER A 137 -24.27 -2.19 -3.80
C SER A 137 -22.94 -2.82 -4.24
N GLN A 138 -22.37 -2.39 -5.37
CA GLN A 138 -21.08 -2.85 -5.86
C GLN A 138 -19.93 -2.45 -4.93
N LYS A 139 -19.97 -1.23 -4.36
CA LYS A 139 -18.99 -0.79 -3.35
C LYS A 139 -19.06 -1.68 -2.12
N LEU A 140 -20.26 -1.92 -1.58
CA LEU A 140 -20.46 -2.78 -0.42
C LEU A 140 -19.96 -4.21 -0.69
N GLN A 141 -20.30 -4.78 -1.86
CA GLN A 141 -19.82 -6.10 -2.26
C GLN A 141 -18.29 -6.17 -2.31
N THR A 142 -17.64 -5.16 -2.87
CA THR A 142 -16.19 -5.07 -2.95
C THR A 142 -15.56 -5.01 -1.55
N GLU A 143 -16.15 -4.26 -0.63
CA GLU A 143 -15.68 -4.20 0.76
C GLU A 143 -15.82 -5.55 1.49
N SER A 144 -16.95 -6.23 1.30
CA SER A 144 -17.20 -7.52 1.96
C SER A 144 -16.29 -8.63 1.41
N ILE A 145 -16.03 -8.65 0.10
CA ILE A 145 -15.00 -9.54 -0.50
C ILE A 145 -13.61 -9.22 0.06
N LYS A 146 -13.21 -7.94 0.16
CA LYS A 146 -11.90 -7.55 0.72
C LYS A 146 -11.75 -7.98 2.17
N LYS A 147 -12.79 -7.79 3.00
CA LYS A 147 -12.80 -8.26 4.40
C LYS A 147 -12.65 -9.77 4.46
N PHE A 148 -13.37 -10.51 3.61
CA PHE A 148 -13.28 -11.97 3.56
C PHE A 148 -11.89 -12.43 3.14
N GLN A 149 -11.31 -11.82 2.11
CA GLN A 149 -9.94 -12.08 1.66
C GLN A 149 -8.91 -11.85 2.78
N SER A 150 -9.05 -10.76 3.54
CA SER A 150 -8.14 -10.46 4.66
C SER A 150 -8.14 -11.57 5.71
N ILE A 151 -9.33 -12.07 6.08
CA ILE A 151 -9.45 -13.17 7.04
C ILE A 151 -8.83 -14.46 6.51
N VAL A 152 -9.04 -14.79 5.22
CA VAL A 152 -8.42 -15.96 4.60
C VAL A 152 -6.89 -15.85 4.60
N VAL A 153 -6.34 -14.66 4.33
CA VAL A 153 -4.89 -14.42 4.39
C VAL A 153 -4.35 -14.58 5.82
N GLU A 154 -5.08 -14.13 6.83
CA GLU A 154 -4.71 -14.33 8.23
C GLU A 154 -4.71 -15.81 8.61
N LYS A 155 -5.73 -16.58 8.19
CA LYS A 155 -5.79 -18.03 8.39
C LYS A 155 -4.66 -18.78 7.67
N GLU A 156 -4.26 -18.34 6.49
CA GLU A 156 -3.09 -18.88 5.80
C GLU A 156 -1.80 -18.65 6.62
N LYS A 157 -1.63 -17.45 7.17
CA LYS A 157 -0.47 -17.13 8.02
C LYS A 157 -0.44 -17.98 9.30
N GLU A 158 -1.58 -18.18 9.94
CA GLU A 158 -1.72 -19.07 11.09
C GLU A 158 -1.27 -20.51 10.75
N LEU A 159 -1.71 -21.03 9.60
CA LEU A 159 -1.32 -22.37 9.13
C LEU A 159 0.19 -22.47 8.85
N ILE A 160 0.77 -21.48 8.17
CA ILE A 160 2.21 -21.44 7.88
C ILE A 160 3.02 -21.40 9.19
N ALA A 161 2.60 -20.59 10.16
CA ALA A 161 3.24 -20.52 11.47
C ALA A 161 3.15 -21.87 12.20
N MET A 162 2.00 -22.55 12.14
CA MET A 162 1.81 -23.87 12.73
C MET A 162 2.73 -24.92 12.09
N ARG A 163 2.81 -24.96 10.75
CA ARG A 163 3.72 -25.84 10.02
C ARG A 163 5.17 -25.61 10.43
N LYS A 164 5.61 -24.34 10.45
CA LYS A 164 6.97 -23.98 10.85
C LYS A 164 7.26 -24.42 12.29
N ALA A 165 6.34 -24.15 13.22
CA ALA A 165 6.51 -24.57 14.61
C ALA A 165 6.62 -26.09 14.75
N ASN A 166 5.83 -26.86 13.98
CA ASN A 166 5.92 -28.31 13.94
C ASN A 166 7.26 -28.78 13.36
N ASP A 167 7.72 -28.20 12.25
CA ASP A 167 8.98 -28.55 11.60
C ASP A 167 10.21 -28.22 12.46
N ASP A 168 10.22 -27.05 13.11
CA ASP A 168 11.30 -26.63 14.02
C ASP A 168 11.35 -27.54 15.24
N SER A 169 10.18 -27.85 15.80
CA SER A 169 10.07 -28.81 16.88
C SER A 169 10.67 -30.15 16.45
N GLU A 170 10.41 -30.63 15.22
CA GLU A 170 10.89 -31.95 14.76
C GLU A 170 12.41 -32.00 14.61
N LYS A 171 13.03 -30.84 14.40
CA LYS A 171 14.49 -30.68 14.39
C LYS A 171 15.07 -30.54 15.81
N GLY A 172 14.26 -30.64 16.85
CA GLY A 172 14.67 -30.41 18.24
C GLY A 172 14.93 -28.93 18.56
N ILE A 173 14.54 -28.02 17.68
CA ILE A 173 14.65 -26.58 17.89
C ILE A 173 13.39 -26.16 18.65
N VAL A 174 13.53 -25.90 19.95
CA VAL A 174 12.46 -25.31 20.74
C VAL A 174 12.28 -23.87 20.25
N ALA A 175 11.42 -23.68 19.24
CA ALA A 175 10.96 -22.36 18.89
C ALA A 175 10.33 -21.74 20.15
N PRO A 176 10.64 -20.48 20.50
CA PRO A 176 9.94 -19.81 21.58
C PRO A 176 8.45 -19.94 21.31
N VAL A 177 7.69 -20.37 22.32
CA VAL A 177 6.24 -20.53 22.24
C VAL A 177 5.67 -19.19 21.83
N GLN A 178 5.50 -19.01 20.53
CA GLN A 178 4.67 -17.96 20.01
C GLN A 178 3.28 -18.50 20.33
N GLU A 179 2.77 -18.07 21.48
CA GLU A 179 1.36 -18.17 21.79
C GLU A 179 0.66 -17.51 20.61
N VAL A 180 0.30 -18.31 19.60
CA VAL A 180 -0.61 -17.90 18.56
C VAL A 180 -1.86 -17.60 19.36
N GLU A 181 -2.12 -16.32 19.64
CA GLU A 181 -3.23 -15.90 20.49
C GLU A 181 -4.50 -16.51 19.89
N PHE A 182 -4.97 -17.61 20.49
CA PHE A 182 -6.19 -18.30 20.11
C PHE A 182 -7.46 -17.47 20.38
N LYS A 183 -7.29 -16.20 20.77
CA LYS A 183 -8.33 -15.22 21.01
C LYS A 183 -8.90 -14.76 19.67
N SER A 184 -9.55 -15.70 18.98
CA SER A 184 -10.90 -15.55 18.45
C SER A 184 -11.20 -16.51 17.30
N MET A 185 -10.83 -17.80 17.37
CA MET A 185 -11.28 -18.75 16.33
C MET A 185 -12.82 -18.74 16.19
N SER A 186 -13.54 -18.56 17.30
CA SER A 186 -15.00 -18.46 17.29
C SER A 186 -15.51 -17.18 16.62
N GLN A 187 -14.97 -15.98 16.90
CA GLN A 187 -15.49 -14.77 16.24
C GLN A 187 -14.99 -14.67 14.80
N ALA A 188 -13.78 -15.13 14.49
CA ALA A 188 -13.30 -15.23 13.10
C ALA A 188 -14.18 -16.17 12.27
N ASN A 189 -14.55 -17.34 12.80
CA ASN A 189 -15.47 -18.27 12.12
C ASN A 189 -16.87 -17.67 11.95
N LYS A 190 -17.38 -16.95 12.96
CA LYS A 190 -18.66 -16.22 12.85
C LYS A 190 -18.59 -15.13 11.78
N ALA A 191 -17.49 -14.36 11.74
CA ALA A 191 -17.28 -13.32 10.74
C ALA A 191 -17.20 -13.91 9.32
N ILE A 192 -16.51 -15.04 9.14
CA ILE A 192 -16.46 -15.77 7.87
C ILE A 192 -17.86 -16.16 7.40
N GLU A 193 -18.65 -16.82 8.26
CA GLU A 193 -20.00 -17.27 7.87
C GLU A 193 -20.93 -16.09 7.62
N SER A 194 -20.81 -15.02 8.39
CA SER A 194 -21.53 -13.76 8.14
C SER A 194 -21.17 -13.18 6.77
N LEU A 195 -19.88 -13.08 6.44
CA LEU A 195 -19.41 -12.52 5.17
C LEU A 195 -19.80 -13.40 3.98
N LYS A 196 -19.75 -14.74 4.11
CA LYS A 196 -20.25 -15.65 3.08
C LYS A 196 -21.72 -15.42 2.78
N ASN A 197 -22.55 -15.30 3.82
CA ASN A 197 -23.98 -15.05 3.67
C ASN A 197 -24.26 -13.68 3.06
N GLU A 198 -23.55 -12.64 3.53
CA GLU A 198 -23.68 -11.28 3.02
C GLU A 198 -23.30 -11.20 1.53
N ILE A 199 -22.16 -11.77 1.14
CA ILE A 199 -21.72 -11.85 -0.25
C ILE A 199 -22.74 -12.61 -1.11
N ALA A 200 -23.23 -13.75 -0.63
CA ALA A 200 -24.23 -14.53 -1.37
C ALA A 200 -25.56 -13.78 -1.53
N LEU A 201 -25.98 -13.01 -0.52
CA LEU A 201 -27.19 -12.18 -0.59
C LEU A 201 -27.02 -11.02 -1.58
N ASN A 202 -25.88 -10.33 -1.52
CA ASN A 202 -25.57 -9.23 -2.43
C ASN A 202 -25.47 -9.70 -3.88
N ILE A 203 -24.88 -10.87 -4.15
CA ILE A 203 -24.84 -11.48 -5.50
C ILE A 203 -26.27 -11.73 -6.01
N LYS A 204 -27.19 -12.20 -5.16
CA LYS A 204 -28.61 -12.36 -5.52
C LYS A 204 -29.30 -11.02 -5.77
N GLN A 205 -28.99 -9.98 -4.99
CA GLN A 205 -29.51 -8.63 -5.22
C GLN A 205 -28.99 -8.06 -6.55
N GLN A 206 -27.72 -8.30 -6.89
CA GLN A 206 -27.16 -7.90 -8.19
C GLN A 206 -27.90 -8.56 -9.36
N ASP A 207 -28.33 -9.83 -9.24
CA ASP A 207 -29.19 -10.45 -10.25
C ASP A 207 -30.53 -9.73 -10.42
N GLN A 208 -31.15 -9.31 -9.32
CA GLN A 208 -32.40 -8.55 -9.35
C GLN A 208 -32.19 -7.20 -10.02
N PHE A 209 -31.15 -6.45 -9.62
CA PHE A 209 -30.84 -5.17 -10.24
C PHE A 209 -30.52 -5.27 -11.73
N ILE A 210 -29.76 -6.29 -12.15
CA ILE A 210 -29.49 -6.54 -13.57
C ILE A 210 -30.80 -6.82 -14.31
N THR A 211 -31.70 -7.61 -13.73
CA THR A 211 -32.99 -7.95 -14.34
C THR A 211 -33.89 -6.71 -14.47
N GLU A 212 -33.96 -5.88 -13.43
CA GLU A 212 -34.71 -4.61 -13.46
C GLU A 212 -34.13 -3.65 -14.50
N TYR A 213 -32.81 -3.49 -14.52
CA TYR A 213 -32.11 -2.65 -15.50
C TYR A 213 -32.38 -3.14 -16.94
N GLN A 214 -32.31 -4.45 -17.18
CA GLN A 214 -32.62 -5.04 -18.48
C GLN A 214 -34.08 -4.80 -18.88
N THR A 215 -35.00 -4.83 -17.92
CA THR A 215 -36.43 -4.59 -18.16
C THR A 215 -36.66 -3.14 -18.57
N LEU A 216 -36.13 -2.18 -17.81
CA LEU A 216 -36.23 -0.75 -18.11
C LEU A 216 -35.58 -0.41 -19.46
N ALA A 217 -34.40 -0.97 -19.75
CA ALA A 217 -33.73 -0.75 -21.02
C ALA A 217 -34.53 -1.34 -22.21
N ALA A 218 -35.19 -2.48 -22.01
CA ALA A 218 -36.07 -3.07 -23.01
C ALA A 218 -37.35 -2.26 -23.21
N GLU A 219 -37.92 -1.69 -22.15
CA GLU A 219 -39.09 -0.80 -22.21
C GLU A 219 -38.77 0.50 -22.94
N ARG A 220 -37.62 1.10 -22.66
CA ARG A 220 -37.10 2.22 -23.45
C ARG A 220 -36.98 1.85 -24.91
N LEU A 221 -36.35 0.71 -25.23
CA LEU A 221 -36.16 0.27 -26.61
C LEU A 221 -37.50 0.04 -27.34
N LYS A 222 -38.57 -0.34 -26.63
CA LYS A 222 -39.92 -0.42 -27.23
C LYS A 222 -40.46 0.97 -27.59
N LYS A 223 -40.24 1.98 -26.73
CA LYS A 223 -40.69 3.36 -26.97
C LYS A 223 -39.83 4.08 -28.02
N ILE A 224 -38.54 3.80 -28.04
CA ILE A 224 -37.56 4.34 -28.97
C ILE A 224 -36.88 3.15 -29.67
N PRO A 225 -37.49 2.60 -30.74
CA PRO A 225 -37.06 1.37 -31.41
C PRO A 225 -35.85 1.58 -32.32
N ASN A 226 -34.81 2.23 -31.78
CA ASN A 226 -33.53 2.42 -32.44
C ASN A 226 -32.41 1.79 -31.61
N LYS A 227 -31.90 0.65 -32.05
CA LYS A 227 -30.78 -0.02 -31.37
C LYS A 227 -29.46 0.75 -31.45
N ASN A 228 -29.33 1.66 -32.41
CA ASN A 228 -28.12 2.46 -32.61
C ASN A 228 -28.18 3.84 -31.92
N ASP A 229 -29.26 4.12 -31.18
CA ASP A 229 -29.33 5.22 -30.23
C ASP A 229 -28.17 5.08 -29.22
N ALA A 230 -27.46 6.19 -28.97
CA ALA A 230 -26.36 6.26 -28.01
C ALA A 230 -26.78 5.80 -26.60
N ILE A 231 -28.00 6.11 -26.15
CA ILE A 231 -28.51 5.74 -24.83
C ILE A 231 -28.79 4.24 -24.78
N ASN A 232 -29.52 3.69 -25.76
CA ASN A 232 -29.74 2.23 -25.85
C ASN A 232 -28.41 1.44 -25.94
N GLN A 233 -27.42 1.93 -26.68
CA GLN A 233 -26.08 1.34 -26.73
C GLN A 233 -25.36 1.42 -25.38
N SER A 234 -25.48 2.54 -24.67
CA SER A 234 -24.94 2.70 -23.32
C SER A 234 -25.54 1.67 -22.36
N TYR A 235 -26.86 1.50 -22.36
CA TYR A 235 -27.55 0.54 -21.50
C TYR A 235 -27.14 -0.90 -21.78
N LEU A 236 -26.98 -1.29 -23.05
CA LEU A 236 -26.47 -2.62 -23.41
C LEU A 236 -25.05 -2.86 -22.86
N LYS A 237 -24.16 -1.88 -22.99
CA LYS A 237 -22.80 -1.96 -22.45
C LYS A 237 -22.80 -2.03 -20.93
N THR A 238 -23.65 -1.25 -20.27
CA THR A 238 -23.79 -1.29 -18.81
C THR A 238 -24.29 -2.65 -18.36
N ILE A 239 -25.33 -3.21 -18.98
CA ILE A 239 -25.83 -4.56 -18.67
C ILE A 239 -24.72 -5.62 -18.80
N GLU A 240 -23.93 -5.55 -19.87
CA GLU A 240 -22.81 -6.47 -20.08
C GLU A 240 -21.76 -6.33 -18.98
N LYS A 241 -21.37 -5.09 -18.65
CA LYS A 241 -20.44 -4.79 -17.55
C LYS A 241 -20.97 -5.32 -16.22
N LEU A 242 -22.24 -5.08 -15.88
CA LEU A 242 -22.84 -5.55 -14.63
C LEU A 242 -22.80 -7.08 -14.53
N LYS A 243 -23.06 -7.79 -15.64
CA LYS A 243 -22.94 -9.26 -15.68
C LYS A 243 -21.50 -9.73 -15.48
N GLN A 244 -20.53 -9.05 -16.09
CA GLN A 244 -19.11 -9.37 -15.92
C GLN A 244 -18.66 -9.11 -14.47
N ASP A 245 -19.02 -7.97 -13.89
CA ASP A 245 -18.70 -7.60 -12.51
C ASP A 245 -19.30 -8.58 -11.51
N LYS A 246 -20.55 -9.02 -11.74
CA LYS A 246 -21.20 -10.07 -10.95
C LYS A 246 -20.46 -11.40 -11.06
N ALA A 247 -20.19 -11.87 -12.29
CA ALA A 247 -19.49 -13.14 -12.51
C ALA A 247 -18.10 -13.15 -11.88
N ARG A 248 -17.40 -12.01 -11.93
CA ARG A 248 -16.11 -11.82 -11.26
C ARG A 248 -16.26 -11.89 -9.73
N SER A 249 -17.24 -11.20 -9.15
CA SER A 249 -17.49 -11.22 -7.71
C SER A 249 -17.83 -12.62 -7.19
N GLU A 250 -18.63 -13.37 -7.96
CA GLU A 250 -18.91 -14.77 -7.68
C GLU A 250 -17.66 -15.64 -7.73
N GLU A 251 -16.81 -15.45 -8.74
CA GLU A 251 -15.56 -16.22 -8.88
C GLU A 251 -14.57 -15.92 -7.75
N GLU A 252 -14.35 -14.64 -7.44
CA GLU A 252 -13.51 -14.23 -6.32
C GLU A 252 -14.01 -14.83 -4.99
N SER A 253 -15.33 -14.81 -4.76
CA SER A 253 -15.94 -15.44 -3.58
C SER A 253 -15.73 -16.97 -3.55
N ARG A 254 -15.97 -17.67 -4.68
CA ARG A 254 -15.76 -19.12 -4.80
C ARG A 254 -14.31 -19.50 -4.50
N GLN A 255 -13.34 -18.78 -5.06
CA GLN A 255 -11.92 -19.03 -4.83
C GLN A 255 -11.53 -18.85 -3.35
N LEU A 256 -12.07 -17.84 -2.67
CA LEU A 256 -11.85 -17.62 -1.24
C LEU A 256 -12.43 -18.75 -0.38
N ILE A 257 -13.61 -19.27 -0.74
CA ILE A 257 -14.24 -20.40 -0.05
C ILE A 257 -13.39 -21.67 -0.21
N ILE A 258 -12.97 -21.99 -1.44
CA ILE A 258 -12.12 -23.16 -1.72
C ILE A 258 -10.81 -23.07 -0.94
N LYS A 259 -10.16 -21.90 -0.96
CA LYS A 259 -8.91 -21.69 -0.22
C LYS A 259 -9.10 -21.87 1.28
N LEU A 260 -10.21 -21.37 1.84
CA LEU A 260 -10.51 -21.55 3.26
C LEU A 260 -10.73 -23.02 3.64
N GLU A 261 -11.37 -23.81 2.77
CA GLU A 261 -11.57 -25.25 2.98
C GLU A 261 -10.24 -26.03 2.95
N ASP A 262 -9.34 -25.67 2.03
CA ASP A 262 -7.99 -26.23 2.02
C ASP A 262 -7.22 -25.88 3.31
N ILE A 263 -7.19 -24.60 3.70
CA ILE A 263 -6.55 -24.15 4.95
C ILE A 263 -7.09 -24.93 6.16
N LYS A 264 -8.41 -25.13 6.23
CA LYS A 264 -9.04 -25.92 7.30
C LYS A 264 -8.53 -27.36 7.30
N THR A 265 -8.49 -28.01 6.14
CA THR A 265 -8.03 -29.40 6.00
C THR A 265 -6.56 -29.54 6.41
N GLN A 266 -5.72 -28.64 5.93
CA GLN A 266 -4.29 -28.61 6.26
C GLN A 266 -4.03 -28.33 7.74
N THR A 267 -4.82 -27.46 8.36
CA THR A 267 -4.73 -27.18 9.80
C THR A 267 -5.02 -28.43 10.63
N GLU A 268 -6.02 -29.23 10.25
CA GLU A 268 -6.33 -30.49 10.95
C GLU A 268 -5.22 -31.55 10.76
N ILE A 269 -4.56 -31.57 9.60
CA ILE A 269 -3.38 -32.43 9.37
C ILE A 269 -2.25 -32.04 10.33
N GLU A 270 -1.92 -30.76 10.43
CA GLU A 270 -0.85 -30.28 11.32
C GLU A 270 -1.17 -30.50 12.80
N LYS A 271 -2.43 -30.33 13.22
CA LYS A 271 -2.87 -30.69 14.58
C LYS A 271 -2.66 -32.18 14.85
N ARG A 272 -3.05 -33.06 13.92
CA ARG A 272 -2.85 -34.52 14.05
C ARG A 272 -1.37 -34.88 14.12
N ARG A 273 -0.50 -34.22 13.36
CA ARG A 273 0.96 -34.40 13.40
C ARG A 273 1.50 -34.11 14.80
N ARG A 274 1.10 -32.98 15.39
CA ARG A 274 1.50 -32.60 16.76
C ARG A 274 1.01 -33.60 17.82
N ILE A 275 -0.23 -34.09 17.72
CA ILE A 275 -0.79 -35.08 18.66
C ILE A 275 -0.02 -36.41 18.56
N LYS A 276 0.20 -36.92 17.34
CA LYS A 276 0.95 -38.17 17.14
C LYS A 276 2.34 -38.08 17.75
N ARG A 277 3.00 -36.93 17.60
CA ARG A 277 4.32 -36.72 18.16
C ARG A 277 4.32 -36.59 19.68
N ALA A 278 3.41 -35.83 20.26
CA ALA A 278 3.29 -35.71 21.71
C ALA A 278 3.08 -37.09 22.36
N ASN A 279 2.24 -37.93 21.75
CA ASN A 279 2.03 -39.31 22.21
C ASN A 279 3.31 -40.17 22.08
N PHE A 280 4.10 -39.99 21.02
CA PHE A 280 5.36 -40.71 20.83
C PHE A 280 6.45 -40.27 21.82
N GLU A 281 6.59 -38.96 22.04
CA GLU A 281 7.53 -38.40 23.01
C GLU A 281 7.18 -38.82 24.44
N ASP A 282 5.90 -38.80 24.80
CA ASP A 282 5.41 -39.28 26.10
C ASP A 282 5.68 -40.78 26.29
N ALA A 283 5.39 -41.60 25.27
CA ALA A 283 5.68 -43.04 25.31
C ALA A 283 7.18 -43.34 25.45
N SER A 284 8.04 -42.58 24.76
CA SER A 284 9.50 -42.73 24.85
C SER A 284 10.04 -42.32 26.23
N ALA A 285 9.61 -41.18 26.77
CA ALA A 285 10.02 -40.71 28.09
C ALA A 285 9.56 -41.68 29.20
N LYS A 286 8.31 -42.15 29.09
CA LYS A 286 7.75 -43.15 29.99
C LYS A 286 8.54 -44.47 29.92
N TYR A 287 8.86 -44.97 28.72
CA TYR A 287 9.68 -46.17 28.55
C TYR A 287 11.04 -46.02 29.24
N GLN A 288 11.73 -44.88 29.07
CA GLN A 288 13.02 -44.63 29.72
C GLN A 288 12.90 -44.63 31.24
N LYS A 289 11.88 -43.99 31.81
CA LYS A 289 11.59 -44.01 33.25
C LYS A 289 11.34 -45.44 33.75
N ASP A 290 10.50 -46.18 33.04
CA ASP A 290 10.16 -47.57 33.35
C ASP A 290 11.40 -48.48 33.36
N ARG A 291 12.28 -48.34 32.35
CA ARG A 291 13.56 -49.07 32.31
C ARG A 291 14.50 -48.70 33.45
N ALA A 292 14.56 -47.42 33.83
CA ALA A 292 15.38 -46.96 34.94
C ALA A 292 14.89 -47.54 36.28
N THR A 293 13.57 -47.51 36.51
CA THR A 293 12.94 -48.12 37.69
C THR A 293 13.19 -49.62 37.76
N LEU A 294 13.01 -50.36 36.66
CA LEU A 294 13.31 -51.80 36.61
C LEU A 294 14.78 -52.07 36.96
N SER A 295 15.70 -51.30 36.38
CA SER A 295 17.13 -51.44 36.63
C SER A 295 17.47 -51.20 38.10
N GLN A 296 16.88 -50.17 38.71
CA GLN A 296 17.05 -49.88 40.14
C GLN A 296 16.48 -51.00 41.02
N ILE A 297 15.32 -51.56 40.68
CA ILE A 297 14.74 -52.68 41.42
C ILE A 297 15.66 -53.91 41.35
N LYS A 298 16.14 -54.26 40.15
CA LYS A 298 17.05 -55.40 39.94
C LYS A 298 18.39 -55.24 40.67
N SER A 299 18.92 -54.02 40.79
CA SER A 299 20.18 -53.79 41.51
C SER A 299 20.02 -53.76 43.03
N SER A 300 18.85 -53.38 43.53
CA SER A 300 18.63 -53.11 44.96
C SER A 300 18.07 -54.33 45.72
N ILE A 301 17.36 -55.22 45.03
CA ILE A 301 16.68 -56.36 45.65
C ILE A 301 17.46 -57.65 45.39
N LYS A 302 17.67 -58.45 46.45
CA LYS A 302 18.31 -59.76 46.38
C LYS A 302 17.32 -60.87 46.76
N PRO A 303 17.50 -62.10 46.26
CA PRO A 303 16.76 -63.25 46.74
C PRO A 303 16.94 -63.42 48.25
N THR A 304 15.85 -63.57 48.99
CA THR A 304 15.87 -63.61 50.47
C THR A 304 15.85 -65.03 51.02
N GLY A 305 15.65 -66.04 50.17
CA GLY A 305 15.46 -67.44 50.59
C GLY A 305 14.15 -67.69 51.33
N GLN A 306 13.29 -66.69 51.44
CA GLN A 306 11.96 -66.81 52.03
C GLN A 306 11.07 -67.69 51.14
N ILE A 307 10.30 -68.58 51.76
CA ILE A 307 9.33 -69.42 51.07
C ILE A 307 8.06 -68.60 50.83
N PHE A 308 7.72 -68.36 49.56
CA PHE A 308 6.50 -67.68 49.13
C PHE A 308 5.48 -68.70 48.60
N LYS A 309 4.19 -68.38 48.73
CA LYS A 309 3.06 -69.11 48.13
C LYS A 309 2.50 -68.33 46.94
N SER A 310 1.80 -69.01 46.03
CA SER A 310 1.13 -68.33 44.91
C SER A 310 0.16 -67.23 45.37
N SER A 311 -0.57 -67.46 46.47
CA SER A 311 -1.48 -66.47 47.06
C SER A 311 -0.80 -65.19 47.55
N ASP A 312 0.52 -65.20 47.70
CA ASP A 312 1.27 -64.01 48.09
C ASP A 312 1.50 -63.07 46.90
N PHE A 313 1.28 -63.52 45.67
CA PHE A 313 1.48 -62.74 44.46
C PHE A 313 0.18 -62.09 43.99
N ASP A 314 0.26 -60.79 43.69
CA ASP A 314 -0.80 -60.04 43.04
C ASP A 314 -0.61 -60.17 41.53
N TYR A 315 -1.35 -61.05 40.86
CA TYR A 315 -1.25 -61.24 39.41
C TYR A 315 -1.96 -60.16 38.58
N GLY A 316 -2.70 -59.27 39.25
CA GLY A 316 -3.48 -58.22 38.62
C GLY A 316 -4.81 -58.70 38.02
N ASP A 317 -5.25 -58.06 36.94
CA ASP A 317 -6.59 -58.27 36.37
C ASP A 317 -6.66 -59.63 35.64
N SER A 318 -7.34 -60.59 36.26
CA SER A 318 -7.41 -62.00 35.82
C SER A 318 -8.27 -62.25 34.57
N ASP A 319 -8.87 -61.22 33.99
CA ASP A 319 -9.75 -61.35 32.82
C ASP A 319 -8.98 -61.32 31.49
N GLN A 320 -7.64 -61.21 31.52
CA GLN A 320 -6.77 -61.19 30.33
C GLN A 320 -6.06 -62.54 30.03
N ILE A 321 -6.44 -63.63 30.70
CA ILE A 321 -5.63 -64.87 30.85
C ILE A 321 -5.73 -65.85 29.65
N ASN A 322 -6.54 -65.61 28.62
CA ASN A 322 -6.54 -66.44 27.39
C ASN A 322 -5.77 -65.72 26.27
N MET A 323 -4.79 -66.41 25.63
CA MET A 323 -3.90 -65.91 24.56
C MET A 323 -4.37 -64.59 23.94
N GLN A 324 -3.80 -63.48 24.39
CA GLN A 324 -4.05 -62.17 23.78
C GLN A 324 -2.98 -61.89 22.74
N ILE A 325 -3.44 -61.37 21.59
CA ILE A 325 -2.57 -60.77 20.59
C ILE A 325 -2.52 -59.27 20.92
N VAL A 326 -1.34 -58.79 21.32
CA VAL A 326 -1.06 -57.37 21.52
C VAL A 326 -0.37 -56.86 20.27
N LYS A 327 -0.80 -55.70 19.75
CA LYS A 327 -0.28 -55.14 18.50
C LYS A 327 0.49 -53.85 18.75
N ASN A 328 1.50 -53.61 17.93
CA ASN A 328 2.26 -52.35 17.89
C ASN A 328 2.90 -51.97 19.25
N VAL A 329 3.39 -52.96 20.02
CA VAL A 329 4.13 -52.67 21.25
C VAL A 329 5.48 -52.05 20.89
N ALA A 330 5.65 -50.77 21.23
CA ALA A 330 6.90 -50.06 20.98
C ALA A 330 8.05 -50.66 21.80
N ASN A 331 9.26 -50.68 21.22
CA ASN A 331 10.50 -51.19 21.83
C ASN A 331 10.54 -52.69 22.14
N GLU A 332 9.54 -53.46 21.69
CA GLU A 332 9.49 -54.92 21.84
C GLU A 332 9.56 -55.65 20.49
N LYS A 333 10.05 -56.89 20.52
CA LYS A 333 10.12 -57.75 19.33
C LYS A 333 8.77 -58.44 19.13
N PRO A 334 8.33 -58.67 17.88
CA PRO A 334 7.23 -59.60 17.65
C PRO A 334 7.62 -61.01 18.11
N GLY A 335 6.65 -61.79 18.59
CA GLY A 335 6.89 -63.14 19.11
C GLY A 335 5.99 -63.46 20.30
N PHE A 336 6.40 -64.46 21.08
CA PHE A 336 5.61 -65.06 22.16
C PHE A 336 6.30 -64.83 23.51
N TYR A 337 5.58 -64.20 24.44
CA TYR A 337 6.10 -63.77 25.73
C TYR A 337 5.46 -64.58 26.86
N MET A 338 6.29 -65.11 27.77
CA MET A 338 5.84 -65.80 28.98
C MET A 338 5.50 -64.77 30.07
N VAL A 339 4.25 -64.31 30.08
CA VAL A 339 3.75 -63.27 30.99
C VAL A 339 3.33 -63.90 32.32
N LEU A 340 3.88 -63.38 33.42
CA LEU A 340 3.58 -63.76 34.79
C LEU A 340 2.32 -63.05 35.33
N ALA A 341 2.21 -61.74 35.08
CA ALA A 341 1.21 -60.87 35.68
C ALA A 341 0.97 -59.62 34.83
N THR A 342 -0.21 -59.00 35.00
CA THR A 342 -0.61 -57.80 34.26
C THR A 342 -1.14 -56.72 35.18
N HIS A 343 -0.57 -55.51 35.13
CA HIS A 343 -0.98 -54.40 36.01
C HIS A 343 -1.15 -53.11 35.22
N LYS A 344 -2.16 -52.30 35.55
CA LYS A 344 -2.28 -50.92 35.04
C LYS A 344 -1.49 -49.91 35.88
N ASP A 345 -1.23 -50.25 37.14
CA ASP A 345 -0.57 -49.38 38.12
C ASP A 345 0.93 -49.70 38.26
N GLU A 346 1.77 -48.65 38.24
CA GLU A 346 3.23 -48.75 38.36
C GLU A 346 3.65 -49.34 39.72
N THR A 347 2.96 -49.00 40.80
CA THR A 347 3.30 -49.45 42.16
C THR A 347 3.03 -50.95 42.32
N ARG A 348 1.90 -51.44 41.80
CA ARG A 348 1.56 -52.87 41.79
C ARG A 348 2.51 -53.67 40.91
N ARG A 349 2.83 -53.16 39.71
CA ARG A 349 3.86 -53.73 38.84
C ARG A 349 5.19 -53.89 39.58
N ASP A 350 5.66 -52.81 40.21
CA ASP A 350 6.94 -52.81 40.92
C ASP A 350 6.92 -53.75 42.14
N ALA A 351 5.81 -53.82 42.86
CA ALA A 351 5.63 -54.72 43.99
C ALA A 351 5.71 -56.20 43.56
N PHE A 352 5.07 -56.55 42.44
CA PHE A 352 5.16 -57.90 41.88
C PHE A 352 6.61 -58.24 41.49
N ILE A 353 7.29 -57.36 40.75
CA ILE A 353 8.68 -57.57 40.31
C ILE A 353 9.60 -57.76 41.52
N LYS A 354 9.49 -56.90 42.54
CA LYS A 354 10.27 -57.02 43.78
C LYS A 354 10.06 -58.38 44.45
N LYS A 355 8.81 -58.82 44.57
CA LYS A 355 8.47 -60.10 45.22
C LYS A 355 8.96 -61.29 44.39
N ALA A 356 8.87 -61.23 43.06
CA ALA A 356 9.40 -62.27 42.17
C ALA A 356 10.93 -62.41 42.30
N ILE A 357 11.66 -61.30 42.38
CA ILE A 357 13.12 -61.30 42.61
C ILE A 357 13.47 -61.86 43.99
N GLN A 358 12.71 -61.49 45.04
CA GLN A 358 12.89 -62.05 46.39
C GLN A 358 12.68 -63.57 46.41
N ALA A 359 11.72 -64.07 45.62
CA ALA A 359 11.44 -65.48 45.41
C ALA A 359 12.43 -66.16 44.43
N GLY A 360 13.46 -65.45 43.96
CA GLY A 360 14.55 -66.01 43.17
C GLY A 360 14.37 -65.98 41.66
N GLU A 361 13.42 -65.19 41.11
CA GLU A 361 13.40 -64.92 39.66
C GLU A 361 14.46 -63.90 39.28
N THR A 362 15.29 -64.24 38.29
CA THR A 362 16.39 -63.38 37.82
C THR A 362 16.15 -62.86 36.42
N ASN A 363 15.33 -63.54 35.63
CA ASN A 363 14.97 -63.17 34.27
C ASN A 363 13.54 -62.61 34.30
N ILE A 364 13.36 -61.42 34.87
CA ILE A 364 12.07 -60.72 34.88
C ILE A 364 12.18 -59.41 34.12
N ASP A 365 11.23 -59.12 33.25
CA ASP A 365 11.14 -57.87 32.52
C ASP A 365 9.66 -57.50 32.31
N PHE A 366 9.37 -56.36 31.71
CA PHE A 366 8.00 -56.00 31.35
C PHE A 366 7.96 -55.10 30.11
N PHE A 367 6.84 -55.13 29.42
CA PHE A 367 6.49 -54.14 28.39
C PHE A 367 5.19 -53.42 28.75
N TYR A 368 4.95 -52.27 28.11
CA TYR A 368 3.75 -51.47 28.31
C TYR A 368 2.96 -51.37 27.02
N ASP A 369 1.70 -51.82 27.07
CA ASP A 369 0.76 -51.61 25.97
C ASP A 369 0.05 -50.26 26.17
N VAL A 370 0.35 -49.32 25.28
CA VAL A 370 -0.25 -47.98 25.28
C VAL A 370 -1.74 -48.04 25.00
N SER A 371 -2.22 -49.07 24.28
CA SER A 371 -3.63 -49.17 23.90
C SER A 371 -4.54 -49.55 25.07
N THR A 372 -4.09 -50.46 25.94
CA THR A 372 -4.85 -50.88 27.13
C THR A 372 -4.40 -50.19 28.41
N GLY A 373 -3.26 -49.50 28.38
CA GLY A 373 -2.61 -48.93 29.55
C GLY A 373 -2.10 -49.99 30.52
N THR A 374 -1.73 -51.18 30.02
CA THR A 374 -1.37 -52.33 30.84
C THR A 374 0.12 -52.66 30.72
N TYR A 375 0.76 -52.91 31.86
CA TYR A 375 2.07 -53.53 31.95
C TYR A 375 1.95 -55.05 31.94
N PHE A 376 2.72 -55.70 31.08
CA PHE A 376 2.82 -57.14 30.99
C PHE A 376 4.19 -57.56 31.52
N ILE A 377 4.23 -58.18 32.69
CA ILE A 377 5.46 -58.64 33.33
C ILE A 377 5.77 -60.03 32.79
N TYR A 378 6.93 -60.24 32.19
CA TYR A 378 7.30 -61.49 31.54
C TYR A 378 8.67 -61.99 31.98
N THR A 379 8.96 -63.26 31.70
CA THR A 379 10.29 -63.84 31.99
C THR A 379 11.11 -64.17 30.76
N LYS A 380 10.46 -64.59 29.68
CA LYS A 380 11.11 -64.97 28.42
C LYS A 380 10.29 -64.58 27.21
N HIS A 381 11.00 -64.39 26.11
CA HIS A 381 10.49 -64.19 24.76
C HIS A 381 10.98 -65.36 23.87
N TYR A 382 10.12 -65.80 22.95
CA TYR A 382 10.40 -66.79 21.92
C TYR A 382 9.91 -66.26 20.57
N ASP A 383 10.64 -66.57 19.50
CA ASP A 383 10.22 -66.20 18.15
C ASP A 383 9.07 -67.11 17.65
N GLU A 384 9.07 -68.38 18.06
CA GLU A 384 8.13 -69.42 17.61
C GLU A 384 7.21 -69.93 18.73
N ILE A 385 5.94 -70.21 18.41
CA ILE A 385 4.94 -70.67 19.40
C ILE A 385 5.32 -72.02 20.02
N ASN A 386 5.92 -72.93 19.23
CA ASN A 386 6.28 -74.27 19.70
C ASN A 386 7.27 -74.22 20.87
N GLU A 387 8.22 -73.28 20.83
CA GLU A 387 9.21 -73.09 21.90
C GLU A 387 8.56 -72.51 23.16
N ALA A 388 7.64 -71.55 22.99
CA ALA A 388 6.88 -70.98 24.09
C ALA A 388 5.97 -72.02 24.76
N ASP A 389 5.30 -72.87 23.97
CA ASP A 389 4.46 -73.97 24.46
C ASP A 389 5.27 -75.01 25.24
N ASP A 390 6.43 -75.40 24.73
CA ASP A 390 7.31 -76.34 25.44
C ASP A 390 7.88 -75.74 26.73
N ALA A 391 8.21 -74.44 26.74
CA ALA A 391 8.58 -73.74 27.96
C ALA A 391 7.42 -73.65 28.96
N MET A 392 6.18 -73.45 28.47
CA MET A 392 4.97 -73.37 29.29
C MET A 392 4.65 -74.72 29.95
N LYS A 393 4.85 -75.84 29.24
CA LYS A 393 4.74 -77.20 29.81
C LYS A 393 5.80 -77.46 30.89
N ASN A 394 6.98 -76.87 30.73
CA ASN A 394 8.13 -77.04 31.62
C ASN A 394 8.33 -75.88 32.62
N LYS A 395 7.29 -75.06 32.89
CA LYS A 395 7.42 -73.86 33.74
C LYS A 395 7.83 -74.14 35.20
N GLY A 396 7.64 -75.36 35.69
CA GLY A 396 7.87 -75.75 37.08
C GLY A 396 6.91 -75.09 38.09
N ASP A 397 7.10 -75.41 39.36
CA ASP A 397 6.16 -75.08 40.45
C ASP A 397 6.58 -73.87 41.29
N LYS A 398 7.32 -72.93 40.69
CA LYS A 398 7.71 -71.71 41.40
C LYS A 398 6.45 -70.88 41.72
N PRO A 399 6.39 -70.22 42.90
CA PRO A 399 5.15 -69.63 43.39
C PRO A 399 4.60 -68.50 42.51
N TYR A 400 5.43 -67.84 41.70
CA TYR A 400 5.04 -66.78 40.76
C TYR A 400 4.61 -67.29 39.37
N ASN A 401 4.68 -68.59 39.09
CA ASN A 401 4.34 -69.17 37.78
C ASN A 401 2.87 -69.65 37.68
N ASP A 402 2.08 -69.47 38.73
CA ASP A 402 0.73 -70.03 38.86
C ASP A 402 -0.21 -69.54 37.74
N LYS A 403 -0.23 -68.23 37.48
CA LYS A 403 -1.06 -67.58 36.46
C LYS A 403 -0.31 -67.23 35.18
N MET A 404 0.85 -67.86 34.94
CA MET A 404 1.67 -67.60 33.77
C MET A 404 0.95 -68.01 32.47
N VAL A 405 1.00 -67.12 31.47
CA VAL A 405 0.37 -67.27 30.15
C VAL A 405 1.31 -66.88 29.02
N ILE A 406 0.98 -67.31 27.80
CA ILE A 406 1.67 -66.88 26.57
C ILE A 406 0.89 -65.73 25.93
N ILE A 407 1.58 -64.62 25.66
CA ILE A 407 1.05 -63.45 24.95
C ILE A 407 1.81 -63.27 23.64
N LYS A 408 1.09 -63.08 22.53
CA LYS A 408 1.71 -62.83 21.22
C LYS A 408 1.81 -61.33 20.97
N ILE A 409 2.98 -60.84 20.61
CA ILE A 409 3.18 -59.48 20.11
C ILE A 409 3.26 -59.50 18.57
N GLU A 410 2.45 -58.67 17.91
CA GLU A 410 2.49 -58.41 16.48
C GLU A 410 2.84 -56.95 16.20
N LYS A 411 3.44 -56.66 15.03
CA LYS A 411 3.61 -55.29 14.54
C LYS A 411 2.38 -54.83 13.78
#